data_AF-A0A382HS08-F1
#
_entry.id   AF-A0A382HS08-F1
#
_cell.length_a   1.000
_cell.length_b   1.000
_cell.length_c   1.000
_cell.angle_alpha   90.00
_cell.angle_beta   90.00
_cell.angle_gamma   90.00
#
_symmetry.space_group_name_H-M   'P 1'
#
loop_
_entity.id
_entity.type
_entity.pdbx_description
1 polymer ?
#
loop_
_entity_poly.entity_id
_entity_poly.type
_entity_poly.pdbx_seq_one_letter_code
_entity_poly.pdbx_strand_id
1 'polypeptide(L)'
;MKTFEELFEEITPEVRNAKRIFGALQAMFPKLPKFPLIFKNLKGRGSGYLETSKIKGGKVIFVDKMVIDDSGMSSFEPDYAVVHEFAHAILAITKRDLGHNKRHADLTYKLAQKFD
;
A
#
# COMPACT_ATOMS: atom_id res chain seq x y z
N MET A 1 25.64 3.83 -13.24
CA MET A 1 25.13 2.45 -13.30
C MET A 1 25.37 1.89 -11.92
N LYS A 2 24.31 1.68 -11.11
CA LYS A 2 24.46 1.17 -9.74
C LYS A 2 24.95 -0.29 -9.79
N THR A 3 25.80 -0.69 -8.85
CA THR A 3 26.33 -2.06 -8.78
C THR A 3 25.24 -3.05 -8.33
N PHE A 4 25.46 -4.34 -8.56
CA PHE A 4 24.53 -5.40 -8.15
C PHE A 4 24.36 -5.46 -6.61
N GLU A 5 25.35 -5.02 -5.85
CA GLU A 5 25.34 -4.95 -4.38
C GLU A 5 24.56 -3.71 -3.89
N GLU A 6 24.71 -2.55 -4.53
CA GLU A 6 23.91 -1.33 -4.24
C GLU A 6 22.40 -1.53 -4.47
N LEU A 7 22.03 -2.48 -5.36
CA LEU A 7 20.64 -2.88 -5.62
C LEU A 7 19.98 -3.62 -4.45
N PHE A 8 20.78 -4.23 -3.56
CA PHE A 8 20.31 -4.95 -2.37
C PHE A 8 20.57 -4.18 -1.07
N GLU A 9 21.53 -3.26 -1.03
CA GLU A 9 21.74 -2.35 0.11
C GLU A 9 20.52 -1.45 0.37
N GLU A 10 19.69 -1.15 -0.64
CA GLU A 10 18.47 -0.34 -0.50
C GLU A 10 17.23 -1.10 0.01
N ILE A 11 17.28 -2.43 0.19
CA ILE A 11 16.12 -3.19 0.69
C ILE A 11 16.31 -3.52 2.17
N THR A 12 15.92 -2.55 3.01
CA THR A 12 15.84 -2.77 4.45
C THR A 12 14.88 -3.93 4.79
N PRO A 13 15.03 -4.61 5.94
CA PRO A 13 14.11 -5.66 6.37
C PRO A 13 12.64 -5.23 6.35
N GLU A 14 12.36 -3.97 6.66
CA GLU A 14 11.03 -3.36 6.67
C GLU A 14 10.45 -3.28 5.25
N VAL A 15 11.24 -2.83 4.26
CA VAL A 15 10.83 -2.82 2.84
C VAL A 15 10.57 -4.23 2.34
N ARG A 16 11.40 -5.20 2.75
CA ARG A 16 11.19 -6.61 2.40
C ARG A 16 9.89 -7.16 2.97
N ASN A 17 9.59 -6.87 4.25
CA ASN A 17 8.35 -7.33 4.89
C ASN A 17 7.12 -6.69 4.23
N ALA A 18 7.17 -5.39 3.98
CA ALA A 18 6.12 -4.65 3.28
C ALA A 18 5.83 -5.23 1.89
N LYS A 19 6.87 -5.57 1.10
CA LYS A 19 6.71 -6.27 -0.19
C LYS A 19 6.04 -7.65 -0.05
N ARG A 20 6.41 -8.42 0.98
CA ARG A 20 5.81 -9.74 1.24
C ARG A 20 4.33 -9.63 1.56
N ILE A 21 3.98 -8.70 2.45
CA ILE A 21 2.60 -8.44 2.87
C ILE A 21 1.77 -7.94 1.68
N PHE A 22 2.31 -7.05 0.87
CA PHE A 22 1.65 -6.60 -0.35
C PHE A 22 1.34 -7.75 -1.32
N GLY A 23 2.31 -8.62 -1.56
CA GLY A 23 2.12 -9.81 -2.39
C GLY A 23 1.05 -10.75 -1.83
N ALA A 24 1.05 -10.98 -0.52
CA ALA A 24 0.04 -11.79 0.16
C ALA A 24 -1.37 -11.17 0.04
N LEU A 25 -1.50 -9.85 0.23
CA LEU A 25 -2.76 -9.13 0.06
C LEU A 25 -3.28 -9.24 -1.38
N GLN A 26 -2.45 -9.07 -2.41
CA GLN A 26 -2.88 -9.29 -3.80
C GLN A 26 -3.35 -10.72 -4.05
N ALA A 27 -2.70 -11.71 -3.45
CA ALA A 27 -3.11 -13.11 -3.56
C ALA A 27 -4.44 -13.41 -2.84
N MET A 28 -4.68 -12.77 -1.69
CA MET A 28 -5.93 -12.89 -0.94
C MET A 28 -7.13 -12.23 -1.65
N PHE A 29 -6.88 -11.21 -2.46
CA PHE A 29 -7.91 -10.45 -3.17
C PHE A 29 -7.73 -10.52 -4.70
N PRO A 30 -7.82 -11.71 -5.32
CA PRO A 30 -7.48 -11.92 -6.73
C PRO A 30 -8.44 -11.21 -7.71
N LYS A 31 -9.59 -10.73 -7.24
CA LYS A 31 -10.56 -9.96 -8.03
C LYS A 31 -10.22 -8.47 -8.12
N LEU A 32 -9.31 -7.97 -7.30
CA LEU A 32 -8.82 -6.60 -7.43
C LEU A 32 -7.84 -6.54 -8.61
N PRO A 33 -7.88 -5.47 -9.43
CA PRO A 33 -6.82 -5.20 -10.39
C PRO A 33 -5.46 -5.20 -9.69
N LYS A 34 -4.45 -5.79 -10.35
CA LYS A 34 -3.07 -5.69 -9.88
C LYS A 34 -2.57 -4.26 -10.09
N PHE A 35 -1.85 -3.76 -9.11
CA PHE A 35 -1.15 -2.48 -9.19
C PHE A 35 0.24 -2.62 -8.54
N PRO A 36 1.22 -1.80 -8.94
CA PRO A 36 2.55 -1.85 -8.37
C PRO A 36 2.61 -1.17 -7.00
N LEU A 37 3.55 -1.62 -6.18
CA LEU A 37 3.97 -1.00 -4.93
C LEU A 37 5.33 -0.31 -5.15
N ILE A 38 5.40 0.97 -4.81
CA ILE A 38 6.61 1.79 -4.92
C ILE A 38 7.01 2.29 -3.54
N PHE A 39 8.30 2.21 -3.25
CA PHE A 39 8.89 2.82 -2.06
C PHE A 39 9.68 4.06 -2.47
N LYS A 40 9.54 5.16 -1.74
CA LYS A 40 10.34 6.39 -1.94
C LYS A 40 10.94 6.85 -0.62
N ASN A 41 12.22 7.20 -0.62
CA ASN A 41 12.90 7.89 0.49
C ASN A 41 12.73 7.27 1.89
N LEU A 42 12.43 5.97 2.01
CA LEU A 42 12.18 5.35 3.31
C LEU A 42 13.46 5.28 4.16
N LYS A 43 13.40 5.80 5.38
CA LYS A 43 14.46 5.69 6.40
C LYS A 43 13.93 5.11 7.72
N GLY A 44 13.13 4.06 7.62
CA GLY A 44 12.49 3.39 8.76
C GLY A 44 10.97 3.48 8.66
N ARG A 45 10.39 4.54 9.21
CA ARG A 45 8.93 4.76 9.19
C ARG A 45 8.48 5.41 7.89
N GLY A 46 7.20 5.24 7.59
CA GLY A 46 6.59 5.83 6.41
C GLY A 46 5.09 6.05 6.56
N SER A 47 4.57 6.87 5.67
CA SER A 47 3.16 6.97 5.33
C SER A 47 2.94 6.40 3.93
N GLY A 48 1.69 6.18 3.56
CA GLY A 48 1.36 5.72 2.23
C GLY A 48 0.30 6.58 1.57
N TYR A 49 0.19 6.44 0.26
CA TYR A 49 -0.96 6.92 -0.50
C TYR A 49 -1.18 6.06 -1.74
N LEU A 50 -2.41 6.10 -2.24
CA LEU A 50 -2.78 5.57 -3.55
C LEU A 50 -2.76 6.69 -4.58
N GLU A 51 -2.06 6.47 -5.69
CA GLU A 51 -2.35 7.23 -6.90
C GLU A 51 -3.50 6.56 -7.62
N THR A 52 -4.52 7.35 -7.93
CA THR A 52 -5.75 6.84 -8.56
C THR A 52 -6.12 7.64 -9.79
N SER A 53 -6.63 6.93 -10.81
CA SER A 53 -7.24 7.52 -11.99
C SER A 53 -8.74 7.22 -12.03
N LYS A 54 -9.51 8.09 -12.69
CA LYS A 54 -10.95 7.89 -12.93
C LYS A 54 -11.18 7.66 -14.41
N ILE A 55 -11.95 6.62 -14.77
CA ILE A 55 -12.45 6.50 -16.15
C ILE A 55 -13.47 7.62 -16.42
N LYS A 56 -13.48 8.15 -17.65
CA LYS A 56 -14.48 9.11 -18.15
C LYS A 56 -15.89 8.72 -17.66
N GLY A 57 -16.51 9.61 -16.89
CA GLY A 57 -17.81 9.38 -16.24
C GLY A 57 -17.76 9.16 -14.72
N GLY A 58 -16.57 9.17 -14.09
CA GLY A 58 -16.39 9.34 -12.64
C GLY A 58 -16.85 8.16 -11.76
N LYS A 59 -17.37 7.09 -12.34
CA LYS A 59 -17.99 5.97 -11.63
C LYS A 59 -17.02 4.87 -11.19
N VAL A 60 -15.81 4.80 -11.73
CA VAL A 60 -14.83 3.76 -11.39
C VAL A 60 -13.51 4.42 -10.97
N ILE A 61 -13.01 4.03 -9.81
CA ILE A 61 -11.69 4.43 -9.29
C ILE A 61 -10.72 3.31 -9.62
N PHE A 62 -9.67 3.63 -10.36
CA PHE A 62 -8.53 2.75 -10.60
C PHE A 62 -7.42 3.13 -9.64
N VAL A 63 -6.79 2.13 -9.03
CA VAL A 63 -5.55 2.32 -8.27
C VAL A 63 -4.41 2.09 -9.24
N ASP A 64 -3.74 3.17 -9.64
CA ASP A 64 -2.65 3.10 -10.61
C ASP A 64 -1.38 2.55 -9.95
N LYS A 65 -1.13 2.96 -8.70
CA LYS A 65 -0.05 2.47 -7.86
C LYS A 65 -0.26 2.81 -6.39
N MET A 66 0.38 2.02 -5.52
CA MET A 66 0.53 2.33 -4.10
C MET A 66 1.95 2.84 -3.86
N VAL A 67 2.07 3.95 -3.13
CA VAL A 67 3.36 4.53 -2.76
C VAL A 67 3.49 4.52 -1.25
N ILE A 68 4.63 4.05 -0.74
CA ILE A 68 5.01 4.16 0.67
C ILE A 68 6.25 5.05 0.74
N ASP A 69 6.17 6.15 1.47
CA ASP A 69 7.27 7.10 1.60
C ASP A 69 7.37 7.78 2.98
N ASP A 70 8.55 8.33 3.26
CA ASP A 70 8.88 9.05 4.49
C ASP A 70 8.81 10.58 4.31
N SER A 71 8.08 11.06 3.29
CA SER A 71 8.06 12.50 2.95
C SER A 71 7.00 13.32 3.69
N GLY A 72 6.18 12.67 4.52
CA GLY A 72 5.10 13.26 5.32
C GLY A 72 5.34 13.20 6.83
N MET A 73 4.27 13.39 7.62
CA MET A 73 4.30 13.10 9.07
C MET A 73 4.32 11.58 9.29
N SER A 74 5.51 11.00 9.29
CA SER A 74 5.73 9.55 9.35
C SER A 74 5.15 8.94 10.62
N SER A 75 4.24 7.98 10.44
CA SER A 75 3.38 7.49 11.52
C SER A 75 3.40 5.98 11.71
N PHE A 76 3.85 5.20 10.72
CA PHE A 76 3.75 3.74 10.73
C PHE A 76 5.02 3.04 10.28
N GLU A 77 5.18 1.78 10.68
CA GLU A 77 6.11 0.87 10.03
C GLU A 77 5.63 0.58 8.58
N PRO A 78 6.54 0.37 7.62
CA PRO A 78 6.20 0.24 6.20
C PRO A 78 5.21 -0.89 5.88
N ASP A 79 5.21 -1.97 6.65
CA ASP A 79 4.26 -3.06 6.51
C ASP A 79 2.83 -2.66 6.90
N TYR A 80 2.67 -1.99 8.03
CA TYR A 80 1.38 -1.46 8.45
C TYR A 80 0.88 -0.38 7.49
N ALA A 81 1.78 0.46 6.97
CA ALA A 81 1.43 1.43 5.93
C ALA A 81 0.88 0.74 4.66
N VAL A 82 1.49 -0.38 4.23
CA VAL A 82 0.95 -1.20 3.14
C VAL A 82 -0.45 -1.72 3.47
N VAL A 83 -0.68 -2.26 4.67
CA VAL A 83 -2.00 -2.77 5.07
C VAL A 83 -3.05 -1.65 5.04
N HIS A 84 -2.72 -0.50 5.61
CA HIS A 84 -3.60 0.66 5.69
C HIS A 84 -3.98 1.19 4.30
N GLU A 85 -3.02 1.33 3.39
CA GLU A 85 -3.30 1.77 2.02
C GLU A 85 -4.00 0.70 1.18
N PHE A 86 -3.75 -0.59 1.45
CA PHE A 86 -4.45 -1.67 0.75
C PHE A 86 -5.93 -1.73 1.15
N ALA A 87 -6.25 -1.38 2.39
CA ALA A 87 -7.64 -1.22 2.83
C ALA A 87 -8.35 -0.11 2.02
N HIS A 88 -7.67 1.01 1.76
CA HIS A 88 -8.18 2.04 0.83
C HIS A 88 -8.40 1.49 -0.56
N ALA A 89 -7.48 0.68 -1.10
CA ALA A 89 -7.61 0.11 -2.44
C ALA A 89 -8.85 -0.80 -2.54
N ILE A 90 -9.08 -1.66 -1.55
CA ILE A 90 -10.27 -2.52 -1.47
C ILE A 90 -11.54 -1.67 -1.47
N LEU A 91 -11.61 -0.65 -0.61
CA LEU A 91 -12.81 0.18 -0.47
C LEU A 91 -13.04 1.06 -1.71
N ALA A 92 -11.98 1.59 -2.31
CA ALA A 92 -12.06 2.38 -3.54
C ALA A 92 -12.68 1.57 -4.68
N ILE A 93 -12.20 0.33 -4.87
CA ILE A 93 -12.63 -0.54 -5.97
C ILE A 93 -14.03 -1.11 -5.69
N THR A 94 -14.32 -1.54 -4.46
CA THR A 94 -15.55 -2.29 -4.14
C THR A 94 -16.70 -1.41 -3.66
N LYS A 95 -16.40 -0.25 -3.07
CA LYS A 95 -17.37 0.65 -2.43
C LYS A 95 -17.30 2.09 -2.94
N ARG A 96 -16.33 2.43 -3.78
CA ARG A 96 -16.07 3.81 -4.28
C ARG A 96 -15.81 4.80 -3.14
N ASP A 97 -15.11 4.32 -2.12
CA ASP A 97 -14.84 5.04 -0.88
C ASP A 97 -13.33 5.09 -0.63
N LEU A 98 -12.78 6.29 -0.49
CA LEU A 98 -11.37 6.58 -0.21
C LEU A 98 -11.19 7.28 1.14
N GLY A 99 -12.24 7.37 1.96
CA GLY A 99 -12.21 8.11 3.21
C GLY A 99 -11.63 7.30 4.36
N HIS A 100 -10.94 7.98 5.28
CA HIS A 100 -10.59 7.45 6.60
C HIS A 100 -11.84 7.40 7.50
N ASN A 101 -12.69 6.41 7.28
CA ASN A 101 -13.91 6.20 8.08
C ASN A 101 -13.85 4.89 8.88
N LYS A 102 -14.88 4.63 9.69
CA LYS A 102 -14.94 3.41 10.52
C LYS A 102 -14.75 2.12 9.71
N ARG A 103 -15.25 2.05 8.47
CA ARG A 103 -15.07 0.86 7.63
C ARG A 103 -13.61 0.67 7.22
N HIS A 104 -12.92 1.76 6.89
CA HIS A 104 -11.48 1.74 6.61
C HIS A 104 -10.70 1.29 7.84
N ALA A 105 -10.99 1.84 9.02
CA ALA A 105 -10.32 1.45 10.27
C ALA A 105 -10.56 -0.03 10.62
N ASP A 106 -11.82 -0.49 10.59
CA ASP A 106 -12.19 -1.87 10.88
C ASP A 106 -11.55 -2.85 9.89
N LEU A 107 -11.47 -2.49 8.60
CA LEU A 107 -10.82 -3.32 7.58
C LEU A 107 -9.31 -3.36 7.77
N THR A 108 -8.68 -2.21 8.01
CA THR A 108 -7.23 -2.11 8.28
C THR A 108 -6.85 -3.01 9.45
N TYR A 109 -7.61 -2.93 10.55
CA TYR A 109 -7.40 -3.77 11.73
C TYR A 109 -7.52 -5.27 11.39
N LYS A 110 -8.58 -5.67 10.69
CA LYS A 110 -8.80 -7.08 10.28
C LYS A 110 -7.70 -7.62 9.36
N LEU A 111 -7.16 -6.77 8.49
CA LEU A 111 -6.05 -7.15 7.62
C LEU A 111 -4.74 -7.25 8.39
N ALA A 112 -4.47 -6.32 9.30
CA ALA A 112 -3.25 -6.32 10.13
C ALA A 112 -3.15 -7.61 10.96
N GLN A 113 -4.26 -8.06 11.57
CA GLN A 113 -4.35 -9.32 12.31
C GLN A 113 -3.98 -10.59 11.51
N LYS A 114 -3.81 -10.50 10.18
CA LYS A 114 -3.35 -11.63 9.34
C LYS A 114 -1.84 -11.74 9.25
N PHE A 115 -1.11 -10.73 9.70
CA PHE A 115 0.33 -10.60 9.56
C PHE A 115 1.06 -10.38 10.89
N ASP A 116 0.32 -10.25 12.00
CA ASP A 116 0.81 -10.32 13.38
C ASP A 116 1.26 -11.73 13.77
#